data_AF-A0A401NSC2-F1
#
_entry.id   AF-A0A401NSC2-F1
#
_cell.length_a   1.000
_cell.length_b   1.000
_cell.length_c   1.000
_cell.angle_alpha   90.00
_cell.angle_beta   90.00
_cell.angle_gamma   90.00
#
_symmetry.space_group_name_H-M   'P 1'
#
loop_
_entity.id
_entity.type
_entity.pdbx_description
1 polymer ?
#
loop_
_entity_poly.entity_id
_entity_poly.type
_entity_poly.pdbx_seq_one_letter_code
_entity_poly.pdbx_strand_id
1 'polypeptide(L)'
;MTTVYGKTGQFSQQSRCVQTLDLSDNQLSEIPYELADCPKLKEINFKGNCLKDKRLEKMVNGCQTKSILDYLKSGGRGKGKGKTDSAEKVENREKARKKKKVLKKDDDEESDEMEELNKLVVRVLHVSESPSSVLVKVTPNIKDVRPYIVCCIVEGMNLRPGNALKRFLVAQTKLHDDDCQKRTLATIATHDLHLVKGPLLYDARPSHSLKITPLGKKEIKAADLVRQLQMEADEQRKQKKRQNISGLHKYLQLLNGKENFPCLVDAEDHAISFPPITNSDKTKIRKSTSQLFLEVTSSTSLQVCKNVMDCLIVRMAELNKFTFENQEPESVSDDETEEAGAVDLTLVKMASPELIVKQVRVVDVEGNLKVVYPAKTDLNVDAHNVTVIR
;
A
#
# COMPACT_ATOMS: atom_id res chain seq x y z
N MET A 1 -4.12 2.64 45.16
CA MET A 1 -3.96 4.10 45.13
C MET A 1 -2.49 4.39 44.98
N THR A 2 -2.05 4.77 43.78
CA THR A 2 -0.67 5.22 43.53
C THR A 2 -0.78 6.67 43.09
N THR A 3 -0.64 7.58 44.06
CA THR A 3 -0.61 9.02 43.80
C THR A 3 0.82 9.38 43.40
N VAL A 4 1.00 9.81 42.16
CA VAL A 4 2.31 10.24 41.63
C VAL A 4 2.33 11.77 41.61
N TYR A 5 3.18 12.37 42.43
CA TYR A 5 3.54 13.78 42.32
C TYR A 5 4.70 13.90 41.32
N GLY A 6 4.54 14.70 40.27
CA GLY A 6 5.57 14.88 39.25
C GLY A 6 5.57 16.29 38.68
N LYS A 7 6.67 17.02 38.93
CA LYS A 7 7.01 18.28 38.26
C LYS A 7 6.97 18.10 36.74
N THR A 8 6.51 19.13 36.05
CA THR A 8 6.46 19.30 34.61
C THR A 8 7.76 18.85 33.94
N GLY A 9 7.78 17.69 33.27
CA GLY A 9 8.92 17.28 32.45
C GLY A 9 9.08 15.79 32.13
N GLN A 10 8.44 14.86 32.86
CA GLN A 10 8.58 13.42 32.58
C GLN A 10 7.25 12.68 32.79
N PHE A 11 6.40 12.63 31.77
CA PHE A 11 5.19 11.77 31.77
C PHE A 11 5.25 10.62 30.75
N SER A 12 6.29 10.53 29.91
CA SER A 12 6.31 9.62 28.76
C SER A 12 6.78 8.18 29.03
N GLN A 13 7.31 7.84 30.21
CA GLN A 13 7.81 6.47 30.47
C GLN A 13 7.25 5.75 31.69
N GLN A 14 6.37 6.36 32.51
CA GLN A 14 5.92 5.72 33.77
C GLN A 14 4.41 5.49 33.94
N SER A 15 3.56 5.81 32.95
CA SER A 15 2.10 5.84 33.15
C SER A 15 1.32 4.72 32.44
N ARG A 16 1.87 3.49 32.33
CA ARG A 16 1.14 2.34 31.72
C ARG A 16 -0.04 1.79 32.56
N CYS A 17 -0.27 2.31 33.78
CA CYS A 17 -1.29 1.79 34.71
C CYS A 17 -2.16 2.84 35.43
N VAL A 18 -2.14 4.12 35.04
CA VAL A 18 -2.91 5.16 35.76
C VAL A 18 -4.38 5.12 35.34
N GLN A 19 -5.28 4.88 36.31
CA GLN A 19 -6.73 4.86 36.10
C GLN A 19 -7.43 6.16 36.56
N THR A 20 -6.89 6.79 37.60
CA THR A 20 -7.40 8.05 38.18
C THR A 20 -6.22 9.01 38.32
N LEU A 21 -6.39 10.24 37.84
CA LEU A 21 -5.38 11.30 37.92
C LEU A 21 -5.97 12.56 38.56
N ASP A 22 -5.53 12.89 39.76
CA ASP A 22 -5.92 14.12 40.45
C ASP A 22 -4.74 15.08 40.52
N LEU A 23 -4.91 16.26 39.90
CA LEU A 23 -3.97 17.37 39.86
C LEU A 23 -4.69 18.68 40.19
N SER A 24 -5.72 18.66 41.05
CA SER A 24 -6.41 19.88 41.46
C SER A 24 -5.51 20.84 42.26
N ASP A 25 -5.87 22.11 42.30
CA ASP A 25 -5.26 23.16 43.13
C ASP A 25 -3.75 23.35 42.92
N ASN A 26 -3.33 23.17 41.67
CA ASN A 26 -1.97 23.43 41.22
C ASN A 26 -1.90 24.73 40.39
N GLN A 27 -0.71 25.08 39.93
CA GLN A 27 -0.49 26.27 39.08
C GLN A 27 -0.31 25.87 37.60
N LEU A 28 -1.04 24.84 37.14
CA LEU A 28 -0.94 24.39 35.75
C LEU A 28 -1.57 25.44 34.83
N SER A 29 -0.85 25.77 33.75
CA SER A 29 -1.31 26.73 32.75
C SER A 29 -1.83 26.07 31.47
N GLU A 30 -1.42 24.83 31.20
CA GLU A 30 -1.83 24.03 30.04
C GLU A 30 -1.94 22.56 30.45
N ILE A 31 -2.81 21.82 29.77
CA ILE A 31 -2.97 20.37 29.94
C ILE A 31 -2.52 19.71 28.63
N PRO A 32 -1.54 18.80 28.65
CA PRO A 32 -1.08 18.08 27.46
C PRO A 32 -2.22 17.29 26.81
N TYR A 33 -2.34 17.33 25.48
CA TYR A 33 -3.40 16.62 24.74
C TYR A 33 -3.16 15.11 24.76
N GLU A 34 -1.91 14.68 24.88
CA GLU A 34 -1.44 13.30 24.98
C GLU A 34 -2.01 12.58 26.21
N LEU A 35 -2.49 13.34 27.21
CA LEU A 35 -3.17 12.77 28.36
C LEU A 35 -4.45 12.01 27.94
N ALA A 36 -5.08 12.42 26.85
CA ALA A 36 -6.27 11.75 26.33
C ALA A 36 -5.98 10.44 25.60
N ASP A 37 -4.72 10.17 25.25
CA ASP A 37 -4.26 8.94 24.63
C ASP A 37 -3.92 7.85 25.65
N CYS A 38 -4.07 8.14 26.95
CA CYS A 38 -3.92 7.16 28.02
C CYS A 38 -5.05 6.11 27.98
N PRO A 39 -4.78 4.83 27.64
CA PRO A 39 -5.83 3.84 27.35
C PRO A 39 -6.62 3.37 28.58
N LYS A 40 -6.13 3.66 29.80
CA LYS A 40 -6.73 3.22 31.06
C LYS A 40 -7.25 4.37 31.94
N LEU A 41 -7.11 5.62 31.50
CA LEU A 41 -7.49 6.80 32.29
C LEU A 41 -9.02 7.01 32.26
N LYS A 42 -9.66 6.87 33.42
CA LYS A 42 -11.12 6.95 33.58
C LYS A 42 -11.58 8.20 34.33
N GLU A 43 -10.76 8.68 35.26
CA GLU A 43 -11.08 9.81 36.13
C GLU A 43 -9.95 10.83 36.12
N ILE A 44 -10.29 12.11 35.92
CA ILE A 44 -9.35 13.23 35.98
C ILE A 44 -9.92 14.35 36.84
N ASN A 45 -9.07 15.03 37.60
CA ASN A 45 -9.43 16.23 38.33
C ASN A 45 -8.35 17.30 38.14
N PHE A 46 -8.74 18.42 37.54
CA PHE A 46 -7.87 19.57 37.23
C PHE A 46 -8.39 20.88 37.82
N LYS A 47 -9.38 20.83 38.72
CA LYS A 47 -10.01 22.02 39.31
C LYS A 47 -8.97 22.86 40.06
N GLY A 48 -9.17 24.18 40.17
CA GLY A 48 -8.23 25.05 40.91
C GLY A 48 -6.91 25.37 40.20
N ASN A 49 -6.77 25.02 38.91
CA ASN A 49 -5.62 25.43 38.08
C ASN A 49 -5.91 26.66 37.22
N CYS A 50 -4.89 27.50 36.97
CA CYS A 50 -5.01 28.70 36.14
C CYS A 50 -4.74 28.42 34.65
N LEU A 51 -5.65 27.70 33.98
CA LEU A 51 -5.49 27.29 32.59
C LEU A 51 -5.60 28.48 31.61
N LYS A 52 -4.72 28.52 30.60
CA LYS A 52 -4.73 29.55 29.54
C LYS A 52 -5.97 29.43 28.64
N ASP A 53 -6.45 28.22 28.40
CA ASP A 53 -7.68 27.99 27.67
C ASP A 53 -8.89 28.20 28.59
N LYS A 54 -9.51 29.38 28.46
CA LYS A 54 -10.70 29.76 29.24
C LYS A 54 -11.92 28.86 29.00
N ARG A 55 -11.98 28.17 27.87
CA ARG A 55 -13.05 27.20 27.59
C ARG A 55 -12.77 25.89 28.32
N LEU A 56 -11.54 25.40 28.25
CA LEU A 56 -11.11 24.23 29.01
C LEU A 56 -11.22 24.46 30.53
N GLU A 57 -10.84 25.64 31.02
CA GLU A 57 -10.98 26.04 32.43
C GLU A 57 -12.43 25.95 32.93
N LYS A 58 -13.41 26.37 32.10
CA LYS A 58 -14.83 26.21 32.42
C LYS A 58 -15.29 24.76 32.37
N MET A 59 -14.82 23.99 31.39
CA MET A 59 -15.17 22.57 31.25
C MET A 59 -14.65 21.73 32.42
N VAL A 60 -13.44 22.00 32.90
CA VAL A 60 -12.86 21.32 34.06
C VAL A 60 -13.68 21.53 35.33
N ASN A 61 -14.32 22.68 35.49
CA ASN A 61 -15.12 23.00 36.67
C ASN A 61 -16.57 22.48 36.60
N GLY A 62 -17.09 22.15 35.42
CA GLY A 62 -18.53 21.85 35.24
C GLY A 62 -18.88 20.66 34.35
N CYS A 63 -17.92 20.00 33.69
CA CYS A 63 -18.18 18.89 32.76
C CYS A 63 -17.61 17.55 33.26
N GLN A 64 -18.16 16.46 32.75
CA GLN A 64 -17.67 15.10 33.02
C GLN A 64 -16.31 14.85 32.36
N THR A 65 -15.50 13.98 32.97
CA THR A 65 -14.16 13.57 32.50
C THR A 65 -14.11 13.25 31.01
N LYS A 66 -15.09 12.49 30.49
CA LYS A 66 -15.14 12.08 29.08
C LYS A 66 -15.18 13.28 28.13
N SER A 67 -15.98 14.30 28.43
CA SER A 67 -16.10 15.50 27.60
C SER A 67 -14.81 16.33 27.57
N ILE A 68 -14.07 16.33 28.68
CA ILE A 68 -12.77 17.02 28.78
C ILE A 68 -11.73 16.26 27.95
N LEU A 69 -11.68 14.93 28.04
CA LEU A 69 -10.77 14.11 27.24
C LEU A 69 -11.08 14.18 25.74
N ASP A 70 -12.35 14.17 25.35
CA ASP A 70 -12.75 14.32 23.94
C ASP A 70 -12.39 15.72 23.41
N TYR A 71 -12.49 16.76 24.24
CA TYR A 71 -12.04 18.11 23.89
C TYR A 71 -10.53 18.15 23.64
N LEU A 72 -9.74 17.50 24.51
CA LEU A 72 -8.28 17.38 24.35
C LEU A 72 -7.89 16.57 23.11
N LYS A 73 -8.58 15.44 22.83
CA LYS A 73 -8.38 14.65 21.59
C LYS A 73 -8.66 15.45 20.32
N SER A 74 -9.60 16.38 20.39
CA SER A 74 -9.97 17.22 19.25
C SER A 74 -9.01 18.41 19.02
N GLY A 75 -7.93 18.50 19.80
CA GLY A 75 -6.90 19.55 19.67
C GLY A 75 -7.41 20.95 20.01
N GLY A 76 -8.45 21.06 20.84
CA GLY A 76 -9.05 22.35 21.21
C GLY A 76 -9.64 23.08 20.00
N ARG A 77 -10.83 22.67 19.54
CA ARG A 77 -11.55 23.35 18.44
C ARG A 77 -11.90 24.79 18.83
N GLY A 78 -11.05 25.73 18.42
CA GLY A 78 -11.19 27.15 18.74
C GLY A 78 -10.21 28.09 18.03
N LYS A 79 -9.83 27.84 16.78
CA LYS A 79 -9.27 28.88 15.88
C LYS A 79 -10.04 28.93 14.57
N GLY A 80 -11.18 29.61 14.60
CA GLY A 80 -11.92 30.03 13.40
C GLY A 80 -11.50 31.45 12.98
N LYS A 81 -11.09 31.61 11.72
CA LYS A 81 -11.04 32.90 11.01
C LYS A 81 -12.48 33.39 10.77
N GLY A 82 -12.80 34.62 11.17
CA GLY A 82 -14.03 35.33 10.81
C GLY A 82 -13.94 36.81 11.21
N LYS A 83 -14.13 37.70 10.23
CA LYS A 83 -14.12 39.17 10.29
C LYS A 83 -15.15 39.76 11.27
N THR A 84 -14.81 40.87 11.93
CA THR A 84 -15.64 42.09 12.03
C THR A 84 -14.82 43.30 12.49
N ASP A 85 -15.21 44.47 12.00
CA ASP A 85 -14.65 45.80 12.18
C ASP A 85 -14.76 46.41 13.60
N SER A 86 -13.97 47.47 13.80
CA SER A 86 -14.19 48.66 14.65
C SER A 86 -13.52 48.72 16.04
N ALA A 87 -12.59 49.69 16.16
CA ALA A 87 -12.30 50.65 17.25
C ALA A 87 -12.52 50.19 18.72
N GLU A 88 -11.60 50.33 19.68
CA GLU A 88 -10.74 51.45 20.07
C GLU A 88 -9.57 51.01 20.99
N LYS A 89 -8.52 51.86 21.03
CA LYS A 89 -7.60 52.20 22.15
C LYS A 89 -6.58 51.14 22.65
N VAL A 90 -5.27 51.34 22.39
CA VAL A 90 -4.26 52.09 23.22
C VAL A 90 -3.93 51.26 24.47
N GLU A 91 -2.74 50.76 24.80
CA GLU A 91 -1.30 51.04 24.63
C GLU A 91 -0.61 49.68 24.94
N ASN A 92 0.59 49.27 24.50
CA ASN A 92 1.88 49.91 24.66
C ASN A 92 2.91 49.07 23.86
N ARG A 93 3.68 49.71 22.97
CA ARG A 93 4.91 49.15 22.37
C ARG A 93 5.99 49.25 23.44
N GLU A 94 6.74 48.20 23.74
CA GLU A 94 8.10 47.99 23.23
C GLU A 94 8.70 46.81 24.02
N LYS A 95 9.74 46.17 23.46
CA LYS A 95 10.51 45.01 23.97
C LYS A 95 10.14 43.63 23.38
N ALA A 96 9.95 43.57 22.06
CA ALA A 96 9.97 42.30 21.32
C ALA A 96 10.83 42.38 20.04
N ARG A 97 12.09 42.77 20.16
CA ARG A 97 13.08 42.65 19.08
C ARG A 97 14.45 42.28 19.66
N LYS A 98 14.66 40.98 19.95
CA LYS A 98 15.99 40.31 19.89
C LYS A 98 16.01 38.81 20.27
N LYS A 99 14.90 38.21 20.73
CA LYS A 99 14.85 36.77 21.09
C LYS A 99 14.01 35.87 20.17
N LYS A 100 13.73 36.30 18.93
CA LYS A 100 12.88 35.57 17.96
C LYS A 100 13.66 35.11 16.71
N LYS A 101 14.93 34.73 16.89
CA LYS A 101 15.79 34.24 15.81
C LYS A 101 16.54 32.94 16.13
N VAL A 102 16.26 32.29 17.26
CA VAL A 102 16.92 31.03 17.66
C VAL A 102 15.91 29.89 17.87
N LEU A 103 14.72 30.14 18.43
CA LEU A 103 13.67 29.12 18.65
C LEU A 103 12.76 28.86 17.43
N LYS A 104 13.30 28.98 16.21
CA LYS A 104 12.53 28.74 14.98
C LYS A 104 13.30 27.88 13.97
N LYS A 105 14.34 27.21 14.46
CA LYS A 105 15.13 26.23 13.70
C LYS A 105 14.86 24.83 14.24
N ASP A 106 14.82 24.68 15.57
CA ASP A 106 14.70 23.35 16.20
C ASP A 106 13.30 22.72 16.06
N ASP A 107 12.20 23.51 16.05
CA ASP A 107 10.82 22.99 15.85
C ASP A 107 10.53 22.59 14.39
N ASP A 108 11.22 23.22 13.41
CA ASP A 108 11.10 22.82 12.00
C ASP A 108 11.92 21.53 11.77
N GLU A 109 13.06 21.35 12.44
CA GLU A 109 13.91 20.15 12.32
C GLU A 109 13.26 18.89 12.94
N GLU A 110 12.64 18.94 14.13
CA GLU A 110 11.95 17.76 14.70
C GLU A 110 10.65 17.41 13.96
N SER A 111 9.94 18.40 13.41
CA SER A 111 8.79 18.21 12.52
C SER A 111 9.20 17.54 11.20
N ASP A 112 10.28 18.02 10.59
CA ASP A 112 10.84 17.46 9.36
C ASP A 112 11.37 16.04 9.59
N GLU A 113 12.02 15.74 10.72
CA GLU A 113 12.49 14.39 11.05
C GLU A 113 11.33 13.39 11.22
N MET A 114 10.22 13.79 11.85
CA MET A 114 9.05 12.93 12.05
C MET A 114 8.21 12.76 10.77
N GLU A 115 8.21 13.76 9.88
CA GLU A 115 7.70 13.64 8.50
C GLU A 115 8.61 12.76 7.62
N GLU A 116 9.94 12.83 7.78
CA GLU A 116 10.90 11.98 7.06
C GLU A 116 10.80 10.51 7.46
N LEU A 117 10.66 10.21 8.75
CA LEU A 117 10.45 8.84 9.24
C LEU A 117 9.12 8.23 8.76
N ASN A 118 8.16 9.08 8.38
CA ASN A 118 6.89 8.65 7.80
C ASN A 118 6.91 8.53 6.27
N LYS A 119 8.01 8.88 5.60
CA LYS A 119 8.14 8.71 4.15
C LYS A 119 8.34 7.22 3.80
N LEU A 120 7.43 6.69 2.99
CA LEU A 120 7.55 5.45 2.24
C LEU A 120 8.72 5.60 1.26
N VAL A 121 9.80 4.86 1.45
CA VAL A 121 10.95 4.92 0.54
C VAL A 121 10.85 3.81 -0.50
N VAL A 122 10.81 4.22 -1.78
CA VAL A 122 10.87 3.32 -2.93
C VAL A 122 12.20 3.57 -3.63
N ARG A 123 13.09 2.60 -3.63
CA ARG A 123 14.38 2.68 -4.32
C ARG A 123 14.26 2.05 -5.69
N VAL A 124 14.40 2.85 -6.74
CA VAL A 124 14.46 2.37 -8.12
C VAL A 124 15.91 2.01 -8.44
N LEU A 125 16.15 0.74 -8.74
CA LEU A 125 17.44 0.30 -9.27
C LEU A 125 17.37 0.29 -10.80
N HIS A 126 18.18 1.16 -11.38
CA HIS A 126 18.46 1.12 -12.81
C HIS A 126 19.15 -0.19 -13.16
N VAL A 127 18.76 -0.81 -14.28
CA VAL A 127 19.46 -1.98 -14.82
C VAL A 127 20.86 -1.53 -15.25
N SER A 128 21.82 -1.59 -14.32
CA SER A 128 23.22 -1.85 -14.63
C SER A 128 23.26 -3.19 -15.36
N GLU A 129 24.16 -3.37 -16.31
CA GLU A 129 24.34 -4.55 -17.19
C GLU A 129 24.67 -5.86 -16.43
N SER A 130 23.89 -6.21 -15.41
CA SER A 130 23.95 -7.48 -14.74
C SER A 130 23.21 -8.53 -15.59
N PRO A 131 23.82 -9.69 -15.87
CA PRO A 131 23.25 -10.75 -16.72
C PRO A 131 21.99 -11.42 -16.14
N SER A 132 21.53 -11.01 -14.96
CA SER A 132 20.36 -11.54 -14.24
C SER A 132 19.09 -10.69 -14.37
N SER A 133 19.07 -9.63 -15.19
CA SER A 133 17.86 -8.85 -15.43
C SER A 133 16.85 -9.64 -16.28
N VAL A 134 15.63 -9.83 -15.78
CA VAL A 134 14.54 -10.45 -16.55
C VAL A 134 14.26 -9.61 -17.80
N LEU A 135 14.33 -10.24 -18.97
CA LEU A 135 14.02 -9.65 -20.26
C LEU A 135 12.67 -10.17 -20.75
N VAL A 136 11.80 -9.28 -21.20
CA VAL A 136 10.52 -9.63 -21.83
C VAL A 136 10.59 -9.31 -23.32
N LYS A 137 10.40 -10.32 -24.17
CA LYS A 137 10.32 -10.18 -25.63
C LYS A 137 8.87 -10.13 -26.06
N VAL A 138 8.52 -9.24 -26.98
CA VAL A 138 7.15 -9.06 -27.49
C VAL A 138 7.10 -9.47 -28.95
N THR A 139 6.15 -10.35 -29.30
CA THR A 139 5.91 -10.76 -30.69
C THR A 139 4.96 -9.79 -31.40
N PRO A 140 5.01 -9.68 -32.74
CA PRO A 140 4.08 -8.84 -33.48
C PRO A 140 2.62 -9.33 -33.42
N ASN A 141 2.40 -10.63 -33.18
CA ASN A 141 1.06 -11.25 -33.13
C ASN A 141 0.17 -10.66 -32.04
N ILE A 142 0.76 -10.10 -30.98
CA ILE A 142 0.03 -9.53 -29.86
C ILE A 142 -0.70 -8.23 -30.19
N LYS A 143 -0.30 -7.56 -31.29
CA LYS A 143 -0.71 -6.21 -31.63
C LYS A 143 -2.22 -6.06 -31.81
N ASP A 144 -2.86 -7.09 -32.37
CA ASP A 144 -4.31 -7.09 -32.66
C ASP A 144 -5.16 -7.52 -31.47
N VAL A 145 -4.53 -8.10 -30.44
CA VAL A 145 -5.24 -8.68 -29.30
C VAL A 145 -5.11 -7.81 -28.06
N ARG A 146 -3.87 -7.50 -27.64
CA ARG A 146 -3.56 -6.73 -26.43
C ARG A 146 -2.10 -6.17 -26.48
N PRO A 147 -1.85 -5.11 -27.27
CA PRO A 147 -0.49 -4.69 -27.64
C PRO A 147 0.44 -4.23 -26.51
N TYR A 148 -0.10 -3.74 -25.39
CA TYR A 148 0.70 -3.01 -24.40
C TYR A 148 0.98 -3.87 -23.17
N ILE A 149 2.25 -3.95 -22.79
CA ILE A 149 2.74 -4.59 -21.57
C ILE A 149 3.79 -3.70 -20.89
N VAL A 150 3.72 -3.62 -19.58
CA VAL A 150 4.69 -2.96 -18.70
C VAL A 150 5.05 -3.94 -17.59
N CYS A 151 6.33 -4.07 -17.27
CA CYS A 151 6.81 -4.98 -16.25
C CYS A 151 7.79 -4.27 -15.30
N CYS A 152 7.86 -4.74 -14.05
CA CYS A 152 8.94 -4.42 -13.12
C CYS A 152 9.11 -5.56 -12.12
N ILE A 153 10.20 -5.53 -11.37
CA ILE A 153 10.43 -6.43 -10.25
C ILE A 153 10.40 -5.62 -8.96
N VAL A 154 9.70 -6.12 -7.95
CA VAL A 154 9.65 -5.52 -6.62
C VAL A 154 10.27 -6.48 -5.60
N GLU A 155 11.21 -5.97 -4.82
CA GLU A 155 11.89 -6.68 -3.75
C GLU A 155 11.69 -5.96 -2.42
N GLY A 156 11.77 -6.70 -1.31
CA GLY A 156 11.62 -6.15 0.04
C GLY A 156 10.17 -6.12 0.55
N MET A 157 9.23 -6.71 -0.19
CA MET A 157 7.86 -6.88 0.28
C MET A 157 7.77 -8.04 1.27
N ASN A 158 7.26 -7.80 2.48
CA ASN A 158 7.05 -8.84 3.47
C ASN A 158 5.61 -9.37 3.48
N LEU A 159 5.41 -10.58 2.97
CA LEU A 159 4.09 -11.23 2.86
C LEU A 159 3.82 -12.30 3.94
N ARG A 160 4.79 -12.55 4.83
CA ARG A 160 4.70 -13.60 5.86
C ARG A 160 3.77 -13.27 7.04
N PRO A 161 3.83 -12.06 7.65
CA PRO A 161 3.14 -11.80 8.91
C PRO A 161 1.62 -11.81 8.77
N GLY A 162 0.94 -12.45 9.73
CA GLY A 162 -0.51 -12.43 9.87
C GLY A 162 -1.28 -12.56 8.56
N ASN A 163 -2.02 -11.51 8.22
CA ASN A 163 -2.87 -11.43 7.02
C ASN A 163 -2.24 -10.62 5.88
N ALA A 164 -0.93 -10.37 5.88
CA ALA A 164 -0.26 -9.51 4.90
C ALA A 164 -0.52 -9.93 3.44
N LEU A 165 -0.32 -11.21 3.11
CA LEU A 165 -0.61 -11.75 1.78
C LEU A 165 -2.08 -11.55 1.38
N LYS A 166 -3.01 -11.79 2.31
CA LYS A 166 -4.45 -11.61 2.05
C LYS A 166 -4.79 -10.13 1.79
N ARG A 167 -4.21 -9.21 2.58
CA ARG A 167 -4.37 -7.76 2.37
C ARG A 167 -3.86 -7.35 0.99
N PHE A 168 -2.69 -7.86 0.59
CA PHE A 168 -2.13 -7.60 -0.74
C PHE A 168 -3.05 -8.09 -1.86
N LEU A 169 -3.53 -9.34 -1.79
CA LEU A 169 -4.46 -9.89 -2.79
C LEU A 169 -5.78 -9.11 -2.87
N VAL A 170 -6.30 -8.65 -1.72
CA VAL A 170 -7.49 -7.79 -1.67
C VAL A 170 -7.22 -6.43 -2.30
N ALA A 171 -6.07 -5.81 -2.03
CA ALA A 171 -5.69 -4.54 -2.65
C ALA A 171 -5.53 -4.67 -4.17
N GLN A 172 -4.89 -5.75 -4.66
CA GLN A 172 -4.80 -6.05 -6.08
C GLN A 172 -6.19 -6.23 -6.71
N THR A 173 -7.10 -6.94 -6.03
CA THR A 173 -8.48 -7.13 -6.51
C THR A 173 -9.24 -5.80 -6.57
N LYS A 174 -9.03 -4.91 -5.58
CA LYS A 174 -9.62 -3.57 -5.57
C LYS A 174 -9.11 -2.71 -6.73
N LEU A 175 -7.80 -2.70 -6.99
CA LEU A 175 -7.21 -2.02 -8.16
C LEU A 175 -7.74 -2.60 -9.49
N HIS A 176 -8.03 -3.91 -9.53
CA HIS A 176 -8.67 -4.54 -10.68
C HIS A 176 -10.09 -4.03 -10.91
N ASP A 177 -10.85 -3.78 -9.86
CA ASP A 177 -12.22 -3.30 -9.95
C ASP A 177 -12.29 -1.81 -10.29
N ASP A 178 -11.43 -1.01 -9.67
CA ASP A 178 -11.40 0.45 -9.77
C ASP A 178 -10.57 0.91 -10.99
N ASP A 179 -9.24 1.00 -10.85
CA ASP A 179 -8.33 1.53 -11.88
C ASP A 179 -8.32 0.72 -13.18
N CYS A 180 -8.49 -0.60 -13.10
CA CYS A 180 -8.50 -1.47 -14.27
C CYS A 180 -9.90 -1.67 -14.89
N GLN A 181 -10.93 -1.00 -14.36
CA GLN A 181 -12.33 -1.12 -14.80
C GLN A 181 -12.78 -2.59 -14.92
N LYS A 182 -12.62 -3.38 -13.85
CA LYS A 182 -12.95 -4.82 -13.81
C LYS A 182 -12.20 -5.62 -14.87
N ARG A 183 -10.90 -5.37 -14.97
CA ARG A 183 -9.95 -5.97 -15.93
C ARG A 183 -10.19 -5.64 -17.40
N THR A 184 -11.15 -4.76 -17.72
CA THR A 184 -11.45 -4.42 -19.11
C THR A 184 -10.43 -3.46 -19.69
N LEU A 185 -9.99 -2.49 -18.90
CA LEU A 185 -9.04 -1.46 -19.30
C LEU A 185 -7.58 -1.95 -19.20
N ALA A 186 -7.23 -2.56 -18.06
CA ALA A 186 -5.90 -3.08 -17.78
C ALA A 186 -6.00 -4.43 -17.04
N THR A 187 -4.92 -5.18 -16.95
CA THR A 187 -4.86 -6.40 -16.14
C THR A 187 -3.52 -6.46 -15.46
N ILE A 188 -3.54 -6.60 -14.14
CA ILE A 188 -2.37 -6.74 -13.29
C ILE A 188 -2.18 -8.23 -13.02
N ALA A 189 -0.97 -8.73 -13.22
CA ALA A 189 -0.59 -10.04 -12.71
C ALA A 189 0.68 -9.95 -11.87
N THR A 190 0.72 -10.78 -10.85
CA THR A 190 1.74 -10.84 -9.82
C THR A 190 2.27 -12.27 -9.79
N HIS A 191 3.59 -12.40 -9.90
CA HIS A 191 4.30 -13.67 -10.02
C HIS A 191 5.42 -13.74 -8.98
N ASP A 192 5.64 -14.91 -8.40
CA ASP A 192 6.86 -15.16 -7.64
C ASP A 192 8.05 -15.25 -8.59
N LEU A 193 9.00 -14.32 -8.47
CA LEU A 193 10.14 -14.24 -9.38
C LEU A 193 11.01 -15.52 -9.33
N HIS A 194 11.10 -16.20 -8.20
CA HIS A 194 11.92 -17.42 -8.07
C HIS A 194 11.41 -18.57 -8.93
N LEU A 195 10.11 -18.55 -9.24
CA LEU A 195 9.45 -19.59 -10.05
C LEU A 195 9.41 -19.22 -11.54
N VAL A 196 9.79 -17.99 -11.88
CA VAL A 196 9.77 -17.47 -13.26
C VAL A 196 11.11 -17.75 -13.93
N LYS A 197 11.08 -18.44 -15.08
CA LYS A 197 12.27 -18.78 -15.86
C LYS A 197 12.40 -17.86 -17.08
N GLY A 198 13.37 -16.95 -17.04
CA GLY A 198 13.65 -16.03 -18.14
C GLY A 198 14.50 -16.65 -19.27
N PRO A 199 14.52 -16.07 -20.48
CA PRO A 199 13.77 -14.88 -20.91
C PRO A 199 12.27 -15.15 -21.09
N LEU A 200 11.44 -14.11 -20.93
CA LEU A 200 9.98 -14.22 -21.06
C LEU A 200 9.54 -13.78 -22.46
N LEU A 201 8.49 -14.42 -22.97
CA LEU A 201 7.91 -14.14 -24.27
C LEU A 201 6.44 -13.75 -24.12
N TYR A 202 6.11 -12.50 -24.45
CA TYR A 202 4.75 -12.00 -24.55
C TYR A 202 4.26 -12.16 -25.99
N ASP A 203 3.32 -13.08 -26.20
CA ASP A 203 2.86 -13.53 -27.51
C ASP A 203 1.34 -13.72 -27.56
N ALA A 204 0.76 -13.79 -28.76
CA ALA A 204 -0.61 -14.21 -28.97
C ALA A 204 -0.64 -15.56 -29.70
N ARG A 205 -1.07 -16.61 -28.99
CA ARG A 205 -1.11 -17.98 -29.52
C ARG A 205 -2.53 -18.40 -29.89
N PRO A 206 -2.70 -19.33 -30.84
CA PRO A 206 -4.01 -19.89 -31.16
C PRO A 206 -4.67 -20.50 -29.93
N SER A 207 -5.94 -20.14 -29.72
CA SER A 207 -6.72 -20.49 -28.51
C SER A 207 -6.77 -21.99 -28.18
N HIS A 208 -6.69 -22.86 -29.19
CA HIS A 208 -6.72 -24.33 -29.05
C HIS A 208 -5.36 -24.96 -28.73
N SER A 209 -4.26 -24.23 -28.98
CA SER A 209 -2.89 -24.68 -28.77
C SER A 209 -2.35 -24.26 -27.39
N LEU A 210 -2.80 -23.10 -26.89
CA LEU A 210 -2.37 -22.54 -25.62
C LEU A 210 -2.90 -23.37 -24.45
N LYS A 211 -1.98 -23.88 -23.62
CA LYS A 211 -2.30 -24.54 -22.35
C LYS A 211 -1.82 -23.68 -21.20
N ILE A 212 -2.61 -23.64 -20.14
CA ILE A 212 -2.27 -22.97 -18.90
C ILE A 212 -2.76 -23.82 -17.72
N THR A 213 -2.04 -23.75 -16.61
CA THR A 213 -2.50 -24.28 -15.32
C THR A 213 -3.01 -23.10 -14.49
N PRO A 214 -4.33 -22.83 -14.46
CA PRO A 214 -4.90 -21.71 -13.71
C PRO A 214 -4.73 -21.92 -12.21
N LEU A 215 -4.77 -20.83 -11.44
CA LEU A 215 -4.72 -20.90 -9.97
C LEU A 215 -5.74 -21.91 -9.41
N GLY A 216 -5.25 -22.90 -8.66
CA GLY A 216 -6.08 -23.90 -7.99
C GLY A 216 -6.84 -24.86 -8.93
N LYS A 217 -6.48 -24.92 -10.22
CA LYS A 217 -7.07 -25.85 -11.21
C LYS A 217 -5.97 -26.65 -11.91
N LYS A 218 -6.36 -27.78 -12.52
CA LYS A 218 -5.45 -28.57 -13.37
C LYS A 218 -5.17 -27.86 -14.69
N GLU A 219 -4.11 -28.30 -15.38
CA GLU A 219 -3.79 -27.83 -16.72
C GLU A 219 -5.00 -27.99 -17.66
N ILE A 220 -5.33 -26.91 -18.37
CA ILE A 220 -6.46 -26.84 -19.30
C ILE A 220 -6.07 -26.00 -20.51
N LYS A 221 -6.70 -26.26 -21.65
CA LYS A 221 -6.58 -25.40 -22.83
C LYS A 221 -7.25 -24.05 -22.59
N ALA A 222 -6.65 -22.99 -23.11
CA ALA A 222 -7.15 -21.63 -22.92
C ALA A 222 -8.57 -21.45 -23.49
N ALA A 223 -8.86 -22.01 -24.67
CA ALA A 223 -10.21 -22.03 -25.25
C ALA A 223 -11.25 -22.67 -24.32
N ASP A 224 -10.93 -23.84 -23.75
CA ASP A 224 -11.84 -24.54 -22.85
C ASP A 224 -12.06 -23.78 -21.54
N LEU A 225 -11.01 -23.17 -20.99
CA LEU A 225 -11.10 -22.33 -19.81
C LEU A 225 -12.01 -21.12 -20.04
N VAL A 226 -11.83 -20.40 -21.14
CA VAL A 226 -12.67 -19.25 -21.49
C VAL A 226 -14.13 -19.68 -21.64
N ARG A 227 -14.38 -20.80 -22.33
CA ARG A 227 -15.74 -21.35 -22.50
C ARG A 227 -16.38 -21.72 -21.15
N GLN A 228 -15.64 -22.39 -20.26
CA GLN A 228 -16.12 -22.74 -18.91
C GLN A 228 -16.51 -21.49 -18.11
N LEU A 229 -15.62 -20.48 -18.07
CA LEU A 229 -15.88 -19.23 -17.35
C LEU A 229 -17.07 -18.46 -17.92
N GLN A 230 -17.28 -18.52 -19.24
CA GLN A 230 -18.46 -17.91 -19.87
C GLN A 230 -19.75 -18.62 -19.50
N MET A 231 -19.75 -19.96 -19.50
CA MET A 231 -20.91 -20.76 -19.05
C MET A 231 -21.23 -20.48 -17.58
N GLU A 232 -20.23 -20.46 -16.70
CA GLU A 232 -20.39 -20.11 -15.28
C GLU A 232 -20.97 -18.68 -15.12
N ALA A 233 -20.46 -17.71 -15.89
CA ALA A 233 -20.95 -16.34 -15.87
C ALA A 233 -22.42 -16.23 -16.31
N ASP A 234 -22.82 -16.99 -17.33
CA ASP A 234 -24.19 -17.03 -17.84
C ASP A 234 -25.15 -17.75 -16.90
N GLU A 235 -24.72 -18.84 -16.26
CA GLU A 235 -25.51 -19.51 -15.22
C GLU A 235 -25.73 -18.60 -14.02
N GLN A 236 -24.70 -17.91 -13.54
CA GLN A 236 -24.84 -16.94 -12.46
C GLN A 236 -25.79 -15.78 -12.84
N ARG A 237 -25.78 -15.36 -14.10
CA ARG A 237 -26.73 -14.35 -14.63
C ARG A 237 -28.16 -14.89 -14.56
N LYS A 238 -28.39 -16.12 -15.01
CA LYS A 238 -29.70 -16.79 -14.99
C LYS A 238 -30.20 -16.99 -13.55
N GLN A 239 -29.37 -17.52 -12.65
CA GLN A 239 -29.70 -17.74 -11.24
C GLN A 239 -30.07 -16.43 -10.53
N LYS A 240 -29.31 -15.34 -10.77
CA LYS A 240 -29.59 -14.02 -10.17
C LYS A 240 -30.69 -13.22 -10.89
N LYS A 241 -31.36 -13.81 -11.90
CA LYS A 241 -32.41 -13.18 -12.74
C LYS A 241 -32.02 -11.78 -13.27
N ARG A 242 -30.74 -11.58 -13.59
CA ARG A 242 -30.26 -10.30 -14.13
C ARG A 242 -30.32 -10.31 -15.65
N GLN A 243 -30.78 -9.21 -16.25
CA GLN A 243 -30.79 -9.08 -17.71
C GLN A 243 -29.34 -9.04 -18.25
N ASN A 244 -28.44 -8.33 -17.57
CA ASN A 244 -27.05 -8.13 -17.99
C ASN A 244 -26.08 -9.07 -17.25
N ILE A 245 -25.03 -9.51 -17.96
CA ILE A 245 -23.87 -10.19 -17.37
C ILE A 245 -23.28 -9.26 -16.31
N SER A 246 -22.92 -9.83 -15.15
CA SER A 246 -22.30 -9.06 -14.06
C SER A 246 -21.12 -8.25 -14.61
N GLY A 247 -21.00 -6.99 -14.20
CA GLY A 247 -19.87 -6.14 -14.61
C GLY A 247 -18.50 -6.79 -14.37
N LEU A 248 -18.44 -7.74 -13.42
CA LEU A 248 -17.26 -8.53 -13.09
C LEU A 248 -16.80 -9.44 -14.23
N HIS A 249 -17.68 -9.93 -15.10
CA HIS A 249 -17.32 -10.87 -16.17
C HIS A 249 -17.21 -10.21 -17.55
N LYS A 250 -17.28 -8.87 -17.63
CA LYS A 250 -17.14 -8.14 -18.90
C LYS A 250 -15.81 -8.41 -19.60
N TYR A 251 -14.75 -8.65 -18.84
CA TYR A 251 -13.43 -8.96 -19.42
C TYR A 251 -13.43 -10.25 -20.24
N LEU A 252 -14.32 -11.22 -19.97
CA LEU A 252 -14.46 -12.44 -20.76
C LEU A 252 -14.91 -12.16 -22.19
N GLN A 253 -15.67 -11.09 -22.40
CA GLN A 253 -16.15 -10.69 -23.72
C GLN A 253 -15.06 -10.10 -24.59
N LEU A 254 -13.94 -9.62 -24.00
CA LEU A 254 -12.82 -9.04 -24.75
C LEU A 254 -12.08 -10.07 -25.62
N LEU A 255 -12.25 -11.35 -25.31
CA LEU A 255 -11.67 -12.47 -26.06
C LEU A 255 -12.68 -13.13 -27.01
N ASN A 256 -13.95 -12.67 -27.04
CA ASN A 256 -14.96 -13.25 -27.92
C ASN A 256 -14.61 -13.02 -29.39
N GLY A 257 -14.65 -14.09 -30.19
CA GLY A 257 -14.39 -14.04 -31.62
C GLY A 257 -12.91 -13.87 -31.98
N LYS A 258 -11.98 -13.87 -31.01
CA LYS A 258 -10.55 -13.83 -31.29
C LYS A 258 -9.99 -15.24 -31.47
N GLU A 259 -9.25 -15.44 -32.55
CA GLU A 259 -8.59 -16.73 -32.82
C GLU A 259 -7.34 -16.93 -31.95
N ASN A 260 -6.62 -15.83 -31.71
CA ASN A 260 -5.39 -15.79 -30.91
C ASN A 260 -5.63 -15.15 -29.55
N PHE A 261 -5.04 -15.75 -28.51
CA PHE A 261 -5.15 -15.33 -27.13
C PHE A 261 -3.79 -14.87 -26.60
N PRO A 262 -3.75 -13.76 -25.84
CA PRO A 262 -2.49 -13.22 -25.36
C PRO A 262 -1.97 -14.08 -24.21
N CYS A 263 -0.67 -14.33 -24.18
CA CYS A 263 -0.03 -15.10 -23.12
C CYS A 263 1.37 -14.57 -22.84
N LEU A 264 1.77 -14.63 -21.57
CA LEU A 264 3.16 -14.51 -21.18
C LEU A 264 3.71 -15.92 -20.93
N VAL A 265 4.78 -16.26 -21.61
CA VAL A 265 5.39 -17.59 -21.63
C VAL A 265 6.80 -17.51 -21.09
N ASP A 266 7.21 -18.51 -20.31
CA ASP A 266 8.56 -18.64 -19.79
C ASP A 266 9.53 -19.31 -20.80
N ALA A 267 10.81 -19.43 -20.42
CA ALA A 267 11.83 -20.07 -21.25
C ALA A 267 11.60 -21.57 -21.48
N GLU A 268 10.70 -22.20 -20.72
CA GLU A 268 10.33 -23.62 -20.85
C GLU A 268 9.04 -23.81 -21.64
N ASP A 269 8.57 -22.76 -22.32
CA ASP A 269 7.33 -22.74 -23.10
C ASP A 269 6.04 -22.91 -22.26
N HIS A 270 6.09 -22.63 -20.96
CA HIS A 270 4.93 -22.65 -20.09
C HIS A 270 4.26 -21.27 -20.01
N ALA A 271 2.94 -21.23 -20.19
CA ALA A 271 2.17 -20.00 -19.99
C ALA A 271 2.07 -19.65 -18.50
N ILE A 272 2.77 -18.60 -18.08
CA ILE A 272 2.74 -18.08 -16.70
C ILE A 272 1.59 -17.09 -16.48
N SER A 273 1.12 -16.44 -17.55
CA SER A 273 -0.03 -15.53 -17.51
C SER A 273 -0.87 -15.63 -18.76
N PHE A 274 -2.20 -15.55 -18.60
CA PHE A 274 -3.19 -15.45 -19.67
C PHE A 274 -4.10 -14.22 -19.43
N PRO A 275 -3.66 -13.01 -19.82
CA PRO A 275 -4.48 -11.81 -19.66
C PRO A 275 -5.73 -11.82 -20.57
N PRO A 276 -6.87 -11.20 -20.17
CA PRO A 276 -7.20 -10.65 -18.86
C PRO A 276 -7.74 -11.71 -17.87
N ILE A 277 -7.57 -13.01 -18.16
CA ILE A 277 -8.27 -14.12 -17.50
C ILE A 277 -7.64 -14.50 -16.17
N THR A 278 -6.42 -15.05 -16.20
CA THR A 278 -5.78 -15.66 -15.02
C THR A 278 -4.26 -15.69 -15.15
N ASN A 279 -3.59 -15.70 -14.01
CA ASN A 279 -2.20 -16.15 -13.89
C ASN A 279 -2.13 -17.67 -13.72
N SER A 280 -0.93 -18.22 -13.86
CA SER A 280 -0.66 -19.63 -13.66
C SER A 280 -0.33 -19.96 -12.20
N ASP A 281 -0.77 -21.14 -11.76
CA ASP A 281 -0.42 -21.73 -10.47
C ASP A 281 1.09 -21.97 -10.31
N LYS A 282 1.82 -22.17 -11.42
CA LYS A 282 3.27 -22.39 -11.42
C LYS A 282 4.06 -21.21 -10.83
N THR A 283 3.55 -19.99 -10.99
CA THR A 283 4.19 -18.75 -10.53
C THR A 283 3.43 -18.09 -9.38
N LYS A 284 2.60 -18.85 -8.68
CA LYS A 284 1.73 -18.35 -7.62
C LYS A 284 2.54 -17.78 -6.46
N ILE A 285 2.20 -16.57 -6.05
CA ILE A 285 2.77 -15.93 -4.86
C ILE A 285 2.35 -16.68 -3.58
N ARG A 286 3.30 -16.81 -2.65
CA ARG A 286 3.13 -17.46 -1.35
C ARG A 286 3.56 -16.49 -0.24
N LYS A 287 3.29 -16.85 1.02
CA LYS A 287 3.80 -16.10 2.17
C LYS A 287 5.32 -15.99 2.15
N SER A 288 6.02 -17.02 1.65
CA SER A 288 7.48 -17.08 1.55
C SER A 288 8.08 -16.22 0.44
N THR A 289 7.28 -15.73 -0.52
CA THR A 289 7.74 -14.94 -1.66
C THR A 289 8.37 -13.63 -1.21
N SER A 290 9.62 -13.39 -1.62
CA SER A 290 10.40 -12.19 -1.28
C SER A 290 10.63 -11.24 -2.46
N GLN A 291 10.52 -11.78 -3.68
CA GLN A 291 10.71 -11.06 -4.93
C GLN A 291 9.51 -11.30 -5.84
N LEU A 292 8.91 -10.22 -6.32
CA LEU A 292 7.70 -10.24 -7.12
C LEU A 292 8.03 -9.73 -8.51
N PHE A 293 7.69 -10.51 -9.53
CA PHE A 293 7.61 -10.04 -10.90
C PHE A 293 6.20 -9.52 -11.16
N LEU A 294 6.09 -8.25 -11.54
CA LEU A 294 4.84 -7.56 -11.80
C LEU A 294 4.68 -7.34 -13.29
N GLU A 295 3.50 -7.61 -13.81
CA GLU A 295 3.10 -7.23 -15.17
C GLU A 295 1.77 -6.49 -15.16
N VAL A 296 1.66 -5.50 -16.04
CA VAL A 296 0.40 -4.83 -16.37
C VAL A 296 0.23 -4.83 -17.88
N THR A 297 -0.88 -5.39 -18.34
CA THR A 297 -1.22 -5.43 -19.77
C THR A 297 -2.48 -4.63 -20.07
N SER A 298 -2.56 -4.00 -21.23
CA SER A 298 -3.72 -3.23 -21.69
C SER A 298 -3.91 -3.36 -23.19
N SER A 299 -5.17 -3.26 -23.64
CA SER A 299 -5.51 -3.15 -25.05
C SER A 299 -5.63 -1.71 -25.55
N THR A 300 -5.63 -0.71 -24.65
CA THR A 300 -5.95 0.68 -25.02
C THR A 300 -4.71 1.57 -25.16
N SER A 301 -3.85 1.61 -24.14
CA SER A 301 -2.65 2.44 -24.18
C SER A 301 -1.56 1.96 -23.23
N LEU A 302 -0.31 2.31 -23.56
CA LEU A 302 0.83 2.10 -22.69
C LEU A 302 0.76 2.95 -21.41
N GLN A 303 0.23 4.18 -21.51
CA GLN A 303 0.12 5.09 -20.37
C GLN A 303 -0.80 4.54 -19.29
N VAL A 304 -1.90 3.88 -19.68
CA VAL A 304 -2.79 3.17 -18.74
C VAL A 304 -2.01 2.10 -17.98
N CYS A 305 -1.16 1.30 -18.66
CA CYS A 305 -0.35 0.30 -17.98
C CYS A 305 0.60 0.93 -16.95
N LYS A 306 1.27 2.03 -17.33
CA LYS A 306 2.19 2.76 -16.44
C LYS A 306 1.48 3.31 -15.21
N ASN A 307 0.36 3.99 -15.40
CA ASN A 307 -0.41 4.58 -14.29
C ASN A 307 -0.91 3.49 -13.33
N VAL A 308 -1.43 2.38 -13.85
CA VAL A 308 -1.88 1.25 -13.03
C VAL A 308 -0.71 0.59 -12.29
N MET A 309 0.45 0.49 -12.92
CA MET A 309 1.68 -0.03 -12.27
C MET A 309 2.17 0.91 -11.17
N ASP A 310 2.14 2.24 -11.39
CA ASP A 310 2.47 3.24 -10.38
C ASP A 310 1.52 3.12 -9.17
N CYS A 311 0.22 3.06 -9.41
CA CYS A 311 -0.79 2.84 -8.37
C CYS A 311 -0.53 1.55 -7.59
N LEU A 312 -0.20 0.45 -8.27
CA LEU A 312 0.12 -0.82 -7.61
C LEU A 312 1.33 -0.68 -6.70
N ILE A 313 2.44 -0.12 -7.18
CA ILE A 313 3.68 0.02 -6.41
C ILE A 313 3.45 0.89 -5.16
N VAL A 314 2.70 1.99 -5.29
CA VAL A 314 2.33 2.84 -4.15
C VAL A 314 1.53 2.05 -3.12
N ARG A 315 0.52 1.28 -3.56
CA ARG A 315 -0.25 0.41 -2.65
C ARG A 315 0.61 -0.66 -2.00
N MET A 316 1.59 -1.23 -2.72
CA MET A 316 2.53 -2.19 -2.16
C MET A 316 3.38 -1.54 -1.06
N ALA A 317 3.86 -0.30 -1.27
CA ALA A 317 4.62 0.43 -0.28
C ALA A 317 3.79 0.71 0.98
N GLU A 318 2.57 1.21 0.83
CA GLU A 318 1.62 1.44 1.94
C GLU A 318 1.40 0.17 2.77
N LEU A 319 1.15 -0.97 2.11
CA LEU A 319 0.93 -2.25 2.77
C LEU A 319 2.17 -2.81 3.47
N ASN A 320 3.35 -2.61 2.87
CA ASN A 320 4.62 -3.05 3.46
C ASN A 320 4.91 -2.26 4.75
N LYS A 321 4.77 -0.93 4.70
CA LYS A 321 4.90 -0.06 5.88
C LYS A 321 3.89 -0.43 6.97
N PHE A 322 2.61 -0.60 6.59
CA PHE A 322 1.57 -1.02 7.54
C PHE A 322 1.90 -2.36 8.22
N THR A 323 2.46 -3.31 7.48
CA THR A 323 2.84 -4.62 8.03
C THR A 323 4.05 -4.51 8.95
N PHE A 324 5.01 -3.63 8.62
CA PHE A 324 6.19 -3.37 9.42
C PHE A 324 5.85 -2.69 10.77
N GLU A 325 5.00 -1.66 10.75
CA GLU A 325 4.61 -0.89 11.93
C GLU A 325 3.78 -1.71 12.92
N ASN A 326 2.89 -2.57 12.41
CA ASN A 326 1.96 -3.31 13.26
C ASN A 326 2.52 -4.62 13.83
N GLN A 327 3.78 -5.00 13.49
CA GLN A 327 4.47 -6.22 13.94
C GLN A 327 3.51 -7.37 14.25
N GLU A 328 2.65 -7.72 13.30
CA GLU A 328 1.66 -8.78 13.53
C GLU A 328 2.44 -10.08 13.83
N PRO A 329 2.24 -10.73 14.99
CA PRO A 329 2.91 -11.98 15.27
C PRO A 329 2.59 -12.97 14.15
N GLU A 330 3.59 -13.76 13.74
CA GLU A 330 3.38 -14.78 12.71
C GLU A 330 2.17 -15.63 13.09
N SER A 331 1.10 -15.55 12.28
CA SER A 331 -0.06 -16.38 12.49
C SER A 331 0.31 -17.79 12.07
N VAL A 332 0.56 -18.66 13.05
CA VAL A 332 0.62 -20.11 12.85
C VAL A 332 -0.80 -20.54 12.45
N SER A 333 -1.03 -20.69 11.15
CA SER A 333 -2.25 -21.31 10.64
C SER A 333 -1.87 -22.74 10.25
N ASP A 334 -2.45 -23.71 10.96
CA ASP A 334 -2.37 -25.14 10.70
C ASP A 334 -2.73 -25.43 9.23
N ASP A 335 -1.74 -25.80 8.42
CA ASP A 335 -1.95 -26.72 7.31
C ASP A 335 -0.63 -27.43 6.96
N GLU A 336 -0.66 -28.73 7.22
CA GLU A 336 0.21 -29.83 6.83
C GLU A 336 1.66 -29.91 7.35
N THR A 337 1.84 -30.95 8.18
CA THR A 337 3.07 -31.66 8.52
C THR A 337 3.96 -31.92 7.31
N GLU A 338 5.22 -31.47 7.36
CA GLU A 338 6.38 -32.34 7.06
C GLU A 338 7.71 -31.71 7.50
N GLU A 339 8.42 -32.53 8.26
CA GLU A 339 9.86 -32.62 8.55
C GLU A 339 10.66 -31.41 9.07
N ALA A 340 11.07 -31.58 10.33
CA ALA A 340 12.08 -30.84 11.05
C ALA A 340 13.46 -30.95 10.36
N GLY A 341 13.74 -30.00 9.47
CA GLY A 341 15.11 -29.61 9.11
C GLY A 341 15.47 -28.34 9.88
N ALA A 342 16.46 -28.41 10.76
CA ALA A 342 17.01 -27.25 11.45
C ALA A 342 17.50 -26.20 10.44
N VAL A 343 16.76 -25.10 10.30
CA VAL A 343 17.20 -23.92 9.57
C VAL A 343 17.40 -22.78 10.55
N ASP A 344 18.65 -22.34 10.56
CA ASP A 344 19.28 -21.23 11.27
C ASP A 344 18.33 -20.04 11.53
N LEU A 345 18.18 -19.69 12.81
CA LEU A 345 17.40 -18.55 13.32
C LEU A 345 18.14 -17.23 13.10
N THR A 346 18.64 -16.98 11.89
CA THR A 346 18.95 -15.62 11.47
C THR A 346 17.64 -14.92 11.14
N LEU A 347 17.01 -14.40 12.19
CA LEU A 347 16.04 -13.31 12.09
C LEU A 347 16.72 -12.16 11.34
N VAL A 348 16.58 -12.13 10.02
CA VAL A 348 16.84 -10.91 9.25
C VAL A 348 15.76 -9.93 9.69
N LYS A 349 16.05 -9.18 10.76
CA LYS A 349 15.43 -7.89 11.03
C LYS A 349 15.61 -7.08 9.75
N MET A 350 14.58 -7.01 8.92
CA MET A 350 14.57 -6.03 7.83
C MET A 350 14.69 -4.67 8.50
N ALA A 351 15.78 -3.97 8.21
CA ALA A 351 16.16 -2.73 8.87
C ALA A 351 15.29 -1.54 8.44
N SER A 352 14.50 -1.68 7.37
CA SER A 352 13.62 -0.63 6.85
C SER A 352 12.43 -1.20 6.06
N PRO A 353 11.30 -0.47 5.97
CA PRO A 353 10.15 -0.81 5.12
C PRO A 353 10.39 -0.50 3.62
N GLU A 354 11.64 -0.30 3.21
CA GLU A 354 12.03 0.07 1.85
C GLU A 354 11.61 -0.99 0.84
N LEU A 355 10.98 -0.53 -0.24
CA LEU A 355 10.74 -1.36 -1.42
C LEU A 355 11.76 -1.03 -2.51
N ILE A 356 12.37 -2.06 -3.06
CA ILE A 356 13.30 -1.93 -4.17
C ILE A 356 12.55 -2.30 -5.45
N VAL A 357 12.47 -1.36 -6.40
CA VAL A 357 11.87 -1.59 -7.72
C VAL A 357 12.99 -1.68 -8.75
N LYS A 358 13.18 -2.86 -9.34
CA LYS A 358 14.13 -3.05 -10.44
C LYS A 358 13.42 -2.88 -11.78
N GLN A 359 14.10 -2.19 -12.69
CA GLN A 359 13.57 -1.99 -14.04
C GLN A 359 13.53 -3.31 -14.81
N VAL A 360 12.50 -3.49 -15.64
CA VAL A 360 12.42 -4.57 -16.61
C VAL A 360 12.37 -3.98 -18.01
N ARG A 361 13.17 -4.56 -18.91
CA ARG A 361 13.21 -4.17 -20.32
C ARG A 361 12.25 -5.04 -21.12
N VAL A 362 11.39 -4.38 -21.88
CA VAL A 362 10.52 -4.98 -22.87
C VAL A 362 11.10 -4.66 -24.25
N VAL A 363 11.45 -5.69 -25.01
CA VAL A 363 12.04 -5.58 -26.35
C VAL A 363 11.15 -6.29 -27.37
N ASP A 364 11.29 -5.96 -28.66
CA ASP A 364 10.72 -6.80 -29.72
C ASP A 364 11.60 -8.00 -30.06
N VAL A 365 11.14 -8.80 -31.03
CA VAL A 365 11.86 -9.98 -31.54
C VAL A 365 13.22 -9.64 -32.14
N GLU A 366 13.42 -8.40 -32.60
CA GLU A 366 14.67 -7.89 -33.16
C GLU A 366 15.60 -7.32 -32.06
N GLY A 367 15.13 -7.25 -30.80
CA GLY A 367 15.88 -6.73 -29.68
C GLY A 367 15.77 -5.21 -29.49
N ASN A 368 14.94 -4.52 -30.29
CA ASN A 368 14.72 -3.10 -30.12
C ASN A 368 13.88 -2.85 -28.86
N LEU A 369 14.29 -1.84 -28.10
CA LEU A 369 13.63 -1.46 -26.87
C LEU A 369 12.24 -0.88 -27.15
N LYS A 370 11.19 -1.53 -26.65
CA LYS A 370 9.81 -1.02 -26.71
C LYS A 370 9.48 -0.18 -25.49
N VAL A 371 9.76 -0.73 -24.31
CA VAL A 371 9.41 -0.10 -23.03
C VAL A 371 10.44 -0.48 -21.99
N VAL A 372 10.81 0.48 -21.14
CA VAL A 372 11.49 0.22 -19.86
C VAL A 372 10.67 0.89 -18.79
N TYR A 373 10.42 0.17 -17.71
CA TYR A 373 9.69 0.68 -16.58
C TYR A 373 10.31 0.18 -15.26
N PRO A 374 10.36 1.02 -14.21
CA PRO A 374 9.99 2.45 -14.22
C PRO A 374 11.05 3.33 -14.90
N ALA A 375 10.66 4.19 -15.85
CA ALA A 375 11.56 5.19 -16.44
C ALA A 375 11.68 6.46 -15.55
N LYS A 376 12.53 7.41 -15.95
CA LYS A 376 12.73 8.69 -15.21
C LYS A 376 11.45 9.49 -14.99
N THR A 377 10.49 9.39 -15.90
CA THR A 377 9.19 10.08 -15.84
C THR A 377 8.11 9.29 -15.09
N ASP A 378 8.36 8.01 -14.80
CA ASP A 378 7.40 7.10 -14.18
C ASP A 378 7.59 7.10 -12.66
N LEU A 379 6.59 6.69 -11.88
CA LEU A 379 6.58 6.82 -10.41
C LEU A 379 6.75 8.28 -9.92
N ASN A 380 6.35 9.27 -10.73
CA ASN A 380 6.33 10.68 -10.31
C ASN A 380 5.07 10.97 -9.50
N VAL A 381 4.92 10.25 -8.40
CA VAL A 381 3.72 10.27 -7.59
C VAL A 381 3.86 11.38 -6.56
N ASP A 382 3.23 12.53 -6.79
CA ASP A 382 3.06 13.62 -5.80
C ASP A 382 2.13 13.21 -4.63
N ALA A 383 1.85 11.92 -4.46
CA ALA A 383 1.00 11.44 -3.37
C ALA A 383 1.81 11.38 -2.08
N HIS A 384 1.20 11.97 -1.06
CA HIS A 384 1.67 12.09 0.32
C HIS A 384 2.57 10.94 0.76
N ASN A 385 3.84 11.28 1.02
CA ASN A 385 4.82 10.49 1.73
C ASN A 385 5.54 9.38 0.95
N VAL A 386 5.53 9.31 -0.40
CA VAL A 386 6.43 8.39 -1.14
C VAL A 386 7.68 9.12 -1.63
N THR A 387 8.85 8.69 -1.18
CA THR A 387 10.16 9.16 -1.67
C THR A 387 10.75 8.14 -2.62
N VAL A 388 10.90 8.53 -3.89
CA VAL A 388 11.53 7.69 -4.91
C VAL A 388 13.01 8.03 -5.02
N ILE A 389 13.88 7.10 -4.59
CA ILE A 389 15.33 7.22 -4.70
C ILE A 389 15.75 6.51 -6.00
N ARG A 390 16.45 7.19 -6.89
CA ARG A 390 16.85 6.66 -8.22
C ARG A 390 18.35 6.51 -8.37
#